data_AF-A0NHE7-F1
#
_entry.id   AF-A0NHE7-F1
#
_cell.length_a   1.000
_cell.length_b   1.000
_cell.length_c   1.000
_cell.angle_alpha   90.00
_cell.angle_beta   90.00
_cell.angle_gamma   90.00
#
_symmetry.space_group_name_H-M   'P 1'
#
loop_
_entity.id
_entity.type
_entity.pdbx_description
1 polymer ?
#
loop_
_entity_poly.entity_id
_entity_poly.type
_entity_poly.pdbx_seq_one_letter_code
_entity_poly.pdbx_strand_id
1 'polypeptide(L)'
;MAKDGFYLREKNLQIDLLYLDIFNKDMFINADGFANLINSRIGKNLASVDVKTLTGIFKTLAKILGEDDFSVDLNLLQSGNNKMLPLSKIDLPAIVTDQLFVLAQSRQKDIFALDNGFQIDFNEEMSLYLIQAIDSLGHSQWFFKVFDTYDQWTFLDVLTKYNWFLKWYLDNLNYLKIAYRDDLFPG
;
A
#
# COMPACT_ATOMS: atom_id res chain seq x y z
N MET A 1 -8.07 -17.61 -18.07
CA MET A 1 -9.41 -18.05 -17.65
C MET A 1 -9.80 -17.14 -16.51
N ALA A 2 -10.97 -16.49 -16.57
CA ALA A 2 -11.46 -15.72 -15.42
C ALA A 2 -11.63 -16.71 -14.26
N LYS A 3 -10.99 -16.43 -13.12
CA LYS A 3 -11.29 -17.17 -11.89
C LYS A 3 -12.72 -16.82 -11.50
N ASP A 4 -13.46 -17.77 -10.92
CA ASP A 4 -14.91 -17.71 -10.66
C ASP A 4 -15.34 -16.65 -9.60
N GLY A 5 -14.58 -15.57 -9.45
CA GLY A 5 -14.84 -14.46 -8.53
C GLY A 5 -15.40 -13.21 -9.20
N PHE A 6 -15.79 -12.28 -8.35
CA PHE A 6 -16.30 -10.96 -8.69
C PHE A 6 -15.21 -9.90 -8.55
N TYR A 7 -15.25 -8.91 -9.43
CA TYR A 7 -14.29 -7.82 -9.45
C TYR A 7 -15.00 -6.49 -9.20
N LEU A 8 -14.45 -5.67 -8.31
CA LEU A 8 -14.77 -4.24 -8.29
C LEU A 8 -13.80 -3.53 -9.22
N ARG A 9 -14.31 -3.06 -10.36
CA ARG A 9 -13.52 -2.37 -11.39
C ARG A 9 -13.90 -0.89 -11.47
N GLU A 10 -12.90 -0.01 -11.48
CA GLU A 10 -13.15 1.38 -11.86
C GLU A 10 -13.34 1.44 -13.38
N LYS A 11 -14.51 1.90 -13.80
CA LYS A 11 -14.99 1.76 -15.18
C LYS A 11 -14.19 2.58 -16.20
N ASN A 12 -13.72 3.77 -15.83
CA ASN A 12 -13.07 4.67 -16.79
C ASN A 12 -11.61 4.29 -17.06
N LEU A 13 -10.92 3.81 -16.03
CA LEU A 13 -9.52 3.41 -16.03
C LEU A 13 -9.37 1.91 -16.34
N GLN A 14 -10.45 1.14 -16.26
CA GLN A 14 -10.45 -0.32 -16.45
C GLN A 14 -9.48 -1.03 -15.49
N ILE A 15 -9.35 -0.52 -14.26
CA ILE A 15 -8.50 -1.09 -13.22
C ILE A 15 -9.34 -1.84 -12.20
N ASP A 16 -8.91 -3.06 -11.88
CA ASP A 16 -9.50 -3.84 -10.79
C ASP A 16 -8.96 -3.35 -9.45
N LEU A 17 -9.85 -3.12 -8.49
CA LEU A 17 -9.52 -2.66 -7.13
C LEU A 17 -9.65 -3.79 -6.11
N LEU A 18 -10.59 -4.70 -6.32
CA LEU A 18 -10.89 -5.80 -5.41
C LEU A 18 -11.31 -7.04 -6.20
N TYR A 19 -10.89 -8.20 -5.68
CA TYR A 19 -11.38 -9.52 -6.05
C TYR A 19 -12.14 -10.12 -4.87
N LEU A 20 -13.30 -10.71 -5.12
CA LEU A 20 -14.13 -11.42 -4.15
C LEU A 20 -14.57 -12.76 -4.71
N ASP A 21 -14.20 -13.84 -4.04
CA ASP A 21 -14.70 -15.18 -4.32
C ASP A 21 -15.58 -15.64 -3.17
N ILE A 22 -16.88 -15.68 -3.41
CA ILE A 22 -17.87 -16.03 -2.40
C ILE A 22 -17.79 -17.53 -2.06
N PHE A 23 -17.42 -18.37 -3.04
CA PHE A 23 -17.39 -19.82 -2.86
C PHE A 23 -16.15 -20.28 -2.11
N ASN A 24 -14.99 -19.69 -2.44
CA ASN A 24 -13.73 -19.96 -1.73
C ASN A 24 -13.54 -19.09 -0.48
N LYS A 25 -14.47 -18.16 -0.21
CA LYS A 25 -14.43 -17.21 0.90
C LYS A 25 -13.16 -16.37 0.93
N ASP A 26 -12.81 -15.80 -0.20
CA ASP A 26 -11.59 -15.02 -0.39
C ASP A 26 -11.91 -13.58 -0.77
N MET A 27 -11.24 -12.60 -0.16
CA MET A 27 -11.27 -11.20 -0.60
C MET A 27 -9.85 -10.61 -0.62
N PHE A 28 -9.45 -10.08 -1.77
CA PHE A 28 -8.12 -9.49 -1.96
C PHE A 28 -8.22 -8.10 -2.57
N ILE A 29 -7.41 -7.18 -2.06
CA ILE A 29 -7.23 -5.83 -2.62
C ILE A 29 -6.10 -5.83 -3.65
N ASN A 30 -6.32 -5.17 -4.78
CA ASN A 30 -5.29 -4.92 -5.78
C ASN A 30 -4.51 -3.65 -5.46
N ALA A 31 -3.34 -3.81 -4.83
CA ALA A 31 -2.45 -2.70 -4.49
C ALA A 31 -2.10 -1.81 -5.71
N ASP A 32 -1.88 -2.42 -6.86
CA ASP A 32 -1.56 -1.72 -8.11
C ASP A 32 -2.75 -0.92 -8.64
N GLY A 33 -3.95 -1.51 -8.55
CA GLY A 33 -5.21 -0.84 -8.89
C GLY A 33 -5.39 0.44 -8.07
N PHE A 34 -5.15 0.41 -6.76
CA PHE A 34 -5.23 1.61 -5.91
C PHE A 34 -4.14 2.64 -6.21
N ALA A 35 -2.90 2.21 -6.47
CA ALA A 35 -1.83 3.10 -6.88
C ALA A 35 -2.18 3.84 -8.19
N ASN A 36 -2.71 3.12 -9.17
CA ASN A 36 -3.17 3.68 -10.45
C ASN A 36 -4.39 4.58 -10.29
N LEU A 37 -5.34 4.22 -9.43
CA LEU A 37 -6.49 5.06 -9.10
C LEU A 37 -6.04 6.41 -8.55
N ILE A 38 -5.08 6.42 -7.62
CA ILE A 38 -4.57 7.65 -7.01
C ILE A 38 -3.75 8.49 -8.01
N ASN A 39 -2.97 7.84 -8.88
CA ASN A 39 -2.22 8.53 -9.93
C ASN A 39 -3.14 9.14 -11.02
N SER A 40 -4.35 8.60 -11.17
CA SER A 40 -5.31 9.07 -12.16
C SER A 40 -5.80 10.50 -11.89
N ARG A 41 -6.47 11.10 -12.89
CA ARG A 41 -7.14 12.39 -12.73
C ARG A 41 -8.21 12.36 -11.63
N ILE A 42 -8.89 11.22 -11.46
CA ILE A 42 -9.91 11.05 -10.41
C ILE A 42 -9.22 11.08 -9.05
N GLY A 43 -8.17 10.27 -8.88
CA GLY A 43 -7.39 10.19 -7.65
C GLY A 43 -6.80 11.52 -7.19
N LYS A 44 -6.25 12.30 -8.13
CA LYS A 44 -5.68 13.63 -7.87
C LYS A 44 -6.69 14.65 -7.34
N ASN A 45 -7.99 14.41 -7.52
CA ASN A 45 -9.07 15.27 -7.02
C ASN A 45 -9.73 14.74 -5.74
N LEU A 46 -9.31 13.57 -5.23
CA LEU A 46 -9.85 13.04 -3.98
C LEU A 46 -9.35 13.87 -2.80
N ALA A 47 -10.27 14.34 -1.96
CA ALA A 47 -9.91 14.93 -0.69
C ALA A 47 -9.52 13.83 0.30
N SER A 48 -8.75 14.16 1.35
CA SER A 48 -8.38 13.18 2.38
C SER A 48 -9.60 12.55 3.08
N VAL A 49 -10.74 13.25 3.12
CA VAL A 49 -12.00 12.69 3.64
C VAL A 49 -12.54 11.58 2.74
N ASP A 50 -12.46 11.73 1.41
CA ASP A 50 -12.93 10.72 0.46
C ASP A 50 -12.09 9.44 0.56
N VAL A 51 -10.77 9.60 0.71
CA VAL A 51 -9.85 8.47 0.91
C VAL A 51 -10.17 7.74 2.21
N LYS A 52 -10.39 8.47 3.31
CA LYS A 52 -10.80 7.88 4.60
C LYS A 52 -12.14 7.17 4.52
N THR A 53 -13.11 7.72 3.80
CA THR A 53 -14.40 7.06 3.58
C THR A 53 -14.21 5.77 2.78
N LEU A 54 -13.38 5.79 1.72
CA LEU A 54 -13.08 4.63 0.91
C LEU A 54 -12.39 3.53 1.73
N THR A 55 -11.33 3.84 2.47
CA THR A 55 -10.64 2.88 3.34
C THR A 55 -11.57 2.35 4.42
N GLY A 56 -12.43 3.20 5.00
CA GLY A 56 -13.46 2.82 5.96
C GLY A 56 -14.43 1.77 5.42
N ILE A 57 -14.95 1.96 4.19
CA ILE A 57 -15.85 1.00 3.54
C ILE A 57 -15.18 -0.37 3.39
N PHE A 58 -13.95 -0.44 2.89
CA PHE A 58 -13.25 -1.72 2.74
C PHE A 58 -12.90 -2.38 4.07
N LYS A 59 -12.52 -1.59 5.09
CA LYS A 59 -12.30 -2.11 6.44
C LYS A 59 -13.57 -2.67 7.05
N THR A 60 -14.71 -2.01 6.88
CA THR A 60 -16.02 -2.51 7.34
C THR A 60 -16.41 -3.79 6.60
N LEU A 61 -16.25 -3.83 5.28
CA LEU A 61 -16.52 -5.02 4.48
C LEU A 61 -15.63 -6.20 4.92
N ALA A 62 -14.33 -5.98 5.07
CA ALA A 62 -13.38 -6.96 5.56
C ALA A 62 -13.76 -7.52 6.93
N LYS A 63 -14.22 -6.66 7.85
CA LYS A 63 -14.68 -7.08 9.17
C LYS A 63 -15.90 -8.01 9.05
N ILE A 64 -16.91 -7.61 8.28
CA ILE A 64 -18.13 -8.42 8.06
C ILE A 64 -17.77 -9.77 7.45
N LEU A 65 -16.95 -9.79 6.40
CA LEU A 65 -16.55 -11.03 5.75
C LEU A 65 -15.67 -11.90 6.67
N GLY A 66 -14.82 -11.30 7.49
CA GLY A 66 -14.01 -12.01 8.47
C GLY A 66 -14.85 -12.68 9.58
N GLU A 67 -16.01 -12.11 9.94
CA GLU A 67 -16.98 -12.76 10.84
C GLU A 67 -17.61 -14.02 10.20
N ASP A 68 -17.60 -14.12 8.87
CA ASP A 68 -18.08 -15.26 8.08
C ASP A 68 -16.95 -16.20 7.60
N ASP A 69 -15.79 -16.17 8.26
CA ASP A 69 -14.58 -16.96 7.96
C ASP A 69 -13.97 -16.72 6.57
N PHE A 70 -14.11 -15.51 6.01
CA PHE A 70 -13.37 -15.15 4.81
C PHE A 70 -11.89 -14.92 5.12
N SER A 71 -11.03 -15.40 4.22
CA SER A 71 -9.64 -14.99 4.13
C SER A 71 -9.58 -13.62 3.44
N VAL A 72 -9.23 -12.60 4.21
CA VAL A 72 -9.23 -11.20 3.76
C VAL A 72 -7.83 -10.62 3.79
N ASP A 73 -7.39 -10.09 2.65
CA ASP A 73 -6.19 -9.26 2.54
C ASP A 73 -6.54 -7.86 2.04
N LEU A 74 -6.51 -6.90 2.97
CA LEU A 74 -6.74 -5.48 2.70
C LEU A 74 -5.48 -4.78 2.15
N ASN A 75 -4.33 -5.45 2.15
CA ASN A 75 -3.07 -4.96 1.62
C ASN A 75 -2.77 -3.51 2.11
N LEU A 76 -2.48 -2.57 1.20
CA LEU A 76 -2.19 -1.17 1.52
C LEU A 76 -3.33 -0.38 2.21
N LEU A 77 -4.55 -0.96 2.31
CA LEU A 77 -5.70 -0.42 3.07
C LEU A 77 -5.76 -0.97 4.50
N GLN A 78 -4.91 -1.93 4.86
CA GLN A 78 -4.83 -2.47 6.20
C GLN A 78 -4.00 -1.54 7.09
N SER A 79 -4.53 -1.16 8.25
CA SER A 79 -3.72 -0.57 9.32
C SER A 79 -3.16 -1.68 10.20
N GLY A 80 -2.08 -1.40 10.90
CA GLY A 80 -1.38 -2.41 11.67
C GLY A 80 0.11 -2.10 11.80
N ASN A 81 0.57 -1.76 13.00
CA ASN A 81 1.97 -1.51 13.32
C ASN A 81 2.85 -2.76 13.13
N ASN A 82 2.27 -3.93 12.88
CA ASN A 82 2.98 -5.16 12.54
C ASN A 82 2.83 -5.55 11.07
N LYS A 83 2.14 -4.75 10.26
CA LYS A 83 1.90 -5.04 8.85
C LYS A 83 3.10 -4.64 8.01
N MET A 84 3.63 -5.64 7.31
CA MET A 84 4.74 -5.55 6.39
C MET A 84 4.18 -5.66 4.98
N LEU A 85 4.39 -4.64 4.17
CA LEU A 85 3.93 -4.57 2.77
C LEU A 85 5.13 -4.86 1.86
N PRO A 86 5.31 -6.11 1.39
CA PRO A 86 6.44 -6.47 0.55
C PRO A 86 6.41 -5.69 -0.75
N LEU A 87 7.57 -5.26 -1.24
CA LEU A 87 7.72 -4.80 -2.61
C LEU A 87 7.66 -6.00 -3.57
N SER A 88 7.22 -5.78 -4.80
CA SER A 88 7.19 -6.80 -5.85
C SER A 88 8.58 -7.08 -6.42
N LYS A 89 9.51 -6.15 -6.23
CA LYS A 89 10.92 -6.28 -6.61
C LYS A 89 11.77 -6.63 -5.40
N ILE A 90 12.75 -7.51 -5.62
CA ILE A 90 13.74 -7.89 -4.63
C ILE A 90 14.77 -6.76 -4.43
N ASP A 91 15.20 -6.14 -5.53
CA ASP A 91 16.21 -5.09 -5.48
C ASP A 91 15.58 -3.70 -5.47
N LEU A 92 16.08 -2.84 -4.58
CA LEU A 92 15.77 -1.42 -4.54
C LEU A 92 17.01 -0.61 -4.95
N PRO A 93 17.01 0.04 -6.13
CA PRO A 93 18.15 0.83 -6.57
C PRO A 93 18.43 2.02 -5.66
N ALA A 94 19.71 2.32 -5.41
CA ALA A 94 20.14 3.44 -4.58
C ALA A 94 19.57 4.80 -5.05
N ILE A 95 19.40 4.98 -6.36
CA ILE A 95 18.79 6.21 -6.91
C ILE A 95 17.37 6.47 -6.39
N VAL A 96 16.60 5.42 -6.10
CA VAL A 96 15.23 5.54 -5.55
C VAL A 96 15.28 6.08 -4.13
N THR A 97 16.21 5.56 -3.31
CA THR A 97 16.40 6.04 -1.93
C THR A 97 17.04 7.42 -1.90
N ASP A 98 18.01 7.73 -2.75
CA ASP A 98 18.66 9.05 -2.81
C ASP A 98 17.64 10.16 -3.13
N GLN A 99 16.71 9.89 -4.07
CA GLN A 99 15.61 10.80 -4.35
C GLN A 99 14.73 11.06 -3.11
N LEU A 100 14.45 10.02 -2.33
CA LEU A 100 13.67 10.13 -1.10
C LEU A 100 14.37 11.05 -0.08
N PHE A 101 15.69 10.88 0.11
CA PHE A 101 16.49 11.72 1.01
C PHE A 101 16.45 13.20 0.61
N VAL A 102 16.68 13.50 -0.67
CA VAL A 102 16.63 14.88 -1.19
C VAL A 102 15.24 15.49 -0.97
N LEU A 103 14.18 14.73 -1.24
CA LEU A 103 12.81 15.20 -1.04
C LEU A 103 12.48 15.43 0.42
N ALA A 104 12.81 14.49 1.31
CA ALA A 104 12.56 14.63 2.75
C ALA A 104 13.30 15.83 3.34
N GLN A 105 14.57 16.03 2.98
CA GLN A 105 15.35 17.19 3.41
C GLN A 105 14.69 18.52 2.98
N SER A 106 14.20 18.60 1.73
CA SER A 106 13.49 19.79 1.23
C SER A 106 12.18 20.08 1.99
N ARG A 107 11.64 19.09 2.71
CA ARG A 107 10.40 19.16 3.49
C ARG A 107 10.64 19.19 5.00
N GLN A 108 11.90 19.30 5.44
CA GLN A 108 12.28 19.26 6.85
C GLN A 108 11.75 18.01 7.54
N LYS A 109 11.89 16.86 6.86
CA LYS A 109 11.57 15.55 7.39
C LYS A 109 12.86 14.78 7.63
N ASP A 110 12.95 14.18 8.80
CA ASP A 110 14.10 13.39 9.20
C ASP A 110 13.97 11.97 8.64
N ILE A 111 15.07 11.47 8.09
CA ILE A 111 15.24 10.07 7.74
C ILE A 111 16.40 9.52 8.57
N PHE A 112 16.11 8.48 9.33
CA PHE A 112 17.09 7.77 10.14
C PHE A 112 17.52 6.50 9.40
N ALA A 113 18.83 6.33 9.25
CA ALA A 113 19.39 5.06 8.79
C ALA A 113 19.25 4.01 9.89
N LEU A 114 18.85 2.81 9.49
CA LEU A 114 18.76 1.61 10.31
C LEU A 114 19.71 0.55 9.73
N ASP A 115 20.06 -0.45 10.52
CA ASP A 115 20.92 -1.55 10.07
C ASP A 115 20.35 -2.27 8.83
N ASN A 116 19.02 -2.30 8.70
CA ASN A 116 18.31 -2.97 7.61
C ASN A 116 17.47 -2.03 6.74
N GLY A 117 17.70 -0.71 6.76
CA GLY A 117 16.95 0.22 5.91
C GLY A 117 16.80 1.60 6.51
N PHE A 118 15.59 2.15 6.46
CA PHE A 118 15.33 3.55 6.82
C PHE A 118 14.02 3.72 7.57
N GLN A 119 14.00 4.68 8.50
CA GLN A 119 12.80 5.22 9.13
C GLN A 119 12.61 6.68 8.67
N ILE A 120 11.41 7.02 8.23
CA ILE A 120 11.01 8.37 7.82
C ILE A 120 10.00 8.88 8.84
N ASP A 121 10.33 9.96 9.52
CA ASP A 121 9.42 10.57 10.49
C ASP A 121 8.59 11.65 9.80
N PHE A 122 7.28 11.39 9.74
CA PHE A 122 6.35 12.32 9.13
C PHE A 122 5.83 13.35 10.14
N ASN A 123 5.61 12.93 11.38
CA ASN A 123 5.31 13.77 12.55
C ASN A 123 5.61 12.98 13.84
N GLU A 124 5.30 13.57 15.00
CA GLU A 124 5.56 12.97 16.33
C GLU A 124 4.81 11.65 16.59
N GLU A 125 3.76 11.36 15.82
CA GLU A 125 2.88 10.21 16.04
C GLU A 125 2.95 9.17 14.93
N MET A 126 3.73 9.41 13.86
CA MET A 126 3.72 8.56 12.68
C MET A 126 5.07 8.55 11.96
N SER A 127 5.54 7.32 11.75
CA SER A 127 6.76 7.01 11.01
C SER A 127 6.48 5.93 9.97
N LEU A 128 7.29 5.93 8.93
CA LEU A 128 7.26 4.89 7.89
C LEU A 128 8.64 4.26 7.78
N TYR A 129 8.64 2.94 7.77
CA TYR A 129 9.84 2.14 7.60
C TYR A 129 9.89 1.60 6.17
N LEU A 130 11.06 1.74 5.55
CA LEU A 130 11.43 1.05 4.32
C LEU A 130 12.64 0.18 4.65
N ILE A 131 12.39 -1.11 4.85
CA ILE A 131 13.36 -2.03 5.47
C ILE A 131 13.46 -3.35 4.72
N GLN A 132 14.63 -3.98 4.79
CA GLN A 132 14.84 -5.35 4.38
C GLN A 132 14.54 -6.31 5.54
N ALA A 133 13.83 -7.38 5.22
CA ALA A 133 13.65 -8.52 6.09
C ALA A 133 13.69 -9.81 5.27
N ILE A 134 13.93 -10.94 5.95
CA ILE A 134 13.89 -12.25 5.32
C ILE A 134 12.41 -12.65 5.16
N ASP A 135 12.00 -12.98 3.94
CA ASP A 135 10.65 -13.44 3.63
C ASP A 135 10.42 -14.89 4.09
N SER A 136 9.21 -15.42 3.88
CA SER A 136 8.86 -16.80 4.23
C SER A 136 9.63 -17.87 3.45
N LEU A 137 10.30 -17.48 2.35
CA LEU A 137 11.09 -18.36 1.49
C LEU A 137 12.59 -18.27 1.78
N GLY A 138 13.01 -17.41 2.72
CA GLY A 138 14.41 -17.24 3.09
C GLY A 138 15.16 -16.20 2.26
N HIS A 139 14.46 -15.42 1.43
CA HIS A 139 15.07 -14.37 0.60
C HIS A 139 15.02 -13.00 1.29
N SER A 140 16.05 -12.18 1.08
CA SER A 140 15.98 -10.76 1.50
C SER A 140 14.97 -10.03 0.62
N GLN A 141 14.02 -9.35 1.25
CA GLN A 141 12.93 -8.65 0.58
C GLN A 141 12.73 -7.27 1.23
N TRP A 142 12.45 -6.26 0.41
CA TRP A 142 12.09 -4.93 0.92
C TRP A 142 10.62 -4.85 1.29
N PHE A 143 10.33 -4.13 2.37
CA PHE A 143 8.99 -3.90 2.89
C PHE A 143 8.77 -2.44 3.23
N PHE A 144 7.56 -1.97 2.96
CA PHE A 144 7.02 -0.82 3.67
C PHE A 144 6.33 -1.26 4.96
N LYS A 145 6.44 -0.44 5.99
CA LYS A 145 5.71 -0.63 7.24
C LYS A 145 5.34 0.74 7.80
N VAL A 146 4.05 0.92 8.09
CA VAL A 146 3.56 2.13 8.77
C VAL A 146 3.56 1.86 10.27
N PHE A 147 4.02 2.83 11.03
CA PHE A 147 3.88 2.85 12.47
C PHE A 147 3.18 4.14 12.88
N ASP A 148 2.11 4.03 13.66
CA ASP A 148 1.48 5.16 14.32
C ASP A 148 1.04 4.81 15.76
N THR A 149 0.96 5.82 16.62
CA THR A 149 0.66 5.65 18.05
C THR A 149 -0.66 4.92 18.32
N TYR A 150 -1.64 5.00 17.42
CA TYR A 150 -3.00 4.48 17.62
C TYR A 150 -3.32 3.25 16.76
N ASP A 151 -2.38 2.80 15.93
CA ASP A 151 -2.54 1.68 15.00
C ASP A 151 -3.68 1.87 13.97
N GLN A 152 -3.86 3.10 13.48
CA GLN A 152 -5.00 3.48 12.63
C GLN A 152 -4.62 3.81 11.20
N TRP A 153 -3.35 4.17 10.95
CA TRP A 153 -2.89 4.63 9.66
C TRP A 153 -2.60 3.47 8.74
N THR A 154 -3.14 3.56 7.52
CA THR A 154 -2.80 2.66 6.42
C THR A 154 -1.68 3.27 5.60
N PHE A 155 -1.02 2.47 4.76
CA PHE A 155 -0.07 3.01 3.78
C PHE A 155 -0.77 3.97 2.80
N LEU A 156 -2.03 3.71 2.46
CA LEU A 156 -2.82 4.63 1.63
C LEU A 156 -3.03 6.00 2.27
N ASP A 157 -3.28 6.03 3.59
CA ASP A 157 -3.45 7.28 4.32
C ASP A 157 -2.15 8.10 4.31
N VAL A 158 -0.99 7.43 4.42
CA VAL A 158 0.32 8.10 4.34
C VAL A 158 0.54 8.66 2.94
N LEU A 159 0.34 7.87 1.89
CA LEU A 159 0.46 8.33 0.51
C LEU A 159 -0.42 9.56 0.26
N THR A 160 -1.70 9.48 0.59
CA THR A 160 -2.67 10.55 0.26
C THR A 160 -2.56 11.79 1.14
N LYS A 161 -2.01 11.68 2.37
CA LYS A 161 -1.74 12.86 3.21
C LYS A 161 -0.49 13.62 2.76
N TYR A 162 0.55 12.92 2.33
CA TYR A 162 1.85 13.51 2.03
C TYR A 162 2.13 13.50 0.53
N ASN A 163 1.63 14.53 -0.17
CA ASN A 163 1.76 14.65 -1.63
C ASN A 163 3.19 14.48 -2.17
N TRP A 164 4.20 14.94 -1.41
CA TRP A 164 5.61 14.78 -1.81
C TRP A 164 6.03 13.30 -1.79
N PHE A 165 5.55 12.54 -0.82
CA PHE A 165 5.84 11.11 -0.67
C PHE A 165 5.06 10.28 -1.68
N LEU A 166 3.79 10.62 -1.93
CA LEU A 166 3.02 10.04 -3.04
C LEU A 166 3.69 10.28 -4.38
N LYS A 167 4.17 11.50 -4.64
CA LYS A 167 4.88 11.81 -5.88
C LYS A 167 6.13 10.94 -6.02
N TRP A 168 6.96 10.85 -4.99
CA TRP A 168 8.13 9.98 -4.99
C TRP A 168 7.76 8.50 -5.24
N TYR A 169 6.73 8.00 -4.56
CA TYR A 169 6.24 6.64 -4.72
C TYR A 169 5.80 6.35 -6.16
N LEU A 170 5.00 7.25 -6.75
CA LEU A 170 4.49 7.09 -8.10
C LEU A 170 5.58 7.25 -9.18
N ASP A 171 6.50 8.19 -9.01
CA ASP A 171 7.63 8.39 -9.93
C ASP A 171 8.56 7.15 -9.94
N ASN A 172 8.56 6.36 -8.86
CA ASN A 172 9.37 5.16 -8.69
C ASN A 172 8.55 3.86 -8.61
N LEU A 173 7.28 3.87 -9.09
CA LEU A 173 6.34 2.76 -8.89
C LEU A 173 6.87 1.43 -9.44
N ASN A 174 7.64 1.44 -10.53
CA ASN A 174 8.25 0.23 -11.10
C ASN A 174 9.16 -0.55 -10.12
N TYR A 175 9.70 0.14 -9.11
CA TYR A 175 10.52 -0.45 -8.05
C TYR A 175 9.75 -0.60 -6.73
N LEU A 176 8.83 0.33 -6.46
CA LEU A 176 8.12 0.42 -5.18
C LEU A 176 6.74 -0.25 -5.17
N LYS A 177 6.33 -0.88 -6.28
CA LYS A 177 5.05 -1.58 -6.38
C LYS A 177 4.92 -2.61 -5.26
N ILE A 178 3.92 -2.43 -4.39
CA ILE A 178 3.61 -3.39 -3.34
C ILE A 178 3.10 -4.69 -3.97
N ALA A 179 3.61 -5.83 -3.50
CA ALA A 179 3.18 -7.14 -3.96
C ALA A 179 1.73 -7.42 -3.54
N TYR A 180 1.00 -8.09 -4.42
CA TYR A 180 -0.38 -8.50 -4.26
C TYR A 180 -0.60 -9.81 -5.03
N ARG A 181 -1.81 -10.36 -4.96
CA ARG A 181 -2.21 -11.58 -5.69
C ARG A 181 -2.42 -11.30 -7.18
N ASP A 182 -1.35 -11.03 -7.91
CA ASP A 182 -1.38 -10.75 -9.35
C ASP A 182 -2.05 -11.86 -10.17
N ASP A 183 -1.93 -13.10 -9.73
CA ASP A 183 -2.64 -14.27 -10.25
C ASP A 183 -4.17 -14.14 -10.22
N LEU A 184 -4.73 -13.29 -9.36
CA LEU A 184 -6.17 -13.01 -9.27
C LEU A 184 -6.63 -11.82 -10.11
N PHE A 185 -5.72 -10.97 -10.60
CA PHE A 185 -6.03 -9.74 -11.35
C PHE A 185 -5.44 -9.79 -12.75
N PRO A 186 -6.06 -10.52 -13.70
CA PRO A 186 -5.66 -10.48 -15.10
C PRO A 186 -6.00 -9.08 -15.65
N GLY A 187 -4.97 -8.27 -15.88
CA GLY A 187 -5.09 -6.90 -16.41
C GLY A 187 -5.86 -6.83 -17.73
#